data_AF-A0A450TP14-F1
#
_entry.id   AF-A0A450TP14-F1
#
_cell.length_a   1.000
_cell.length_b   1.000
_cell.length_c   1.000
_cell.angle_alpha   90.00
_cell.angle_beta   90.00
_cell.angle_gamma   90.00
#
_symmetry.space_group_name_H-M   'P 1'
#
loop_
_entity.id
_entity.type
_entity.pdbx_description
1 polymer ?
#
loop_
_entity_poly.entity_id
_entity_poly.type
_entity_poly.pdbx_seq_one_letter_code
_entity_poly.pdbx_strand_id
1 'polypeptide(L)' 'MSVKHLFRYVDEFTFRLNQGNVKIHTMVRIASMAKGMFGKKLTYKVLIGI' A
#
# COMPACT_ATOMS: atom_id res chain seq x y z
N MET A 1 -13.44 -10.96 -5.09
CA MET A 1 -11.98 -11.01 -5.35
C MET A 1 -11.71 -12.23 -6.23
N SER A 2 -11.00 -12.06 -7.34
CA SER A 2 -10.63 -13.19 -8.20
C SER A 2 -9.52 -14.01 -7.53
N VAL A 3 -9.76 -15.31 -7.32
CA VAL A 3 -8.79 -16.26 -6.70
C VAL A 3 -7.44 -16.24 -7.41
N LYS A 4 -7.42 -15.87 -8.70
CA LYS A 4 -6.23 -15.77 -9.55
C LYS A 4 -5.12 -14.87 -8.98
N HIS A 5 -5.44 -13.89 -8.14
CA HIS A 5 -4.46 -12.93 -7.62
C HIS A 5 -4.16 -13.09 -6.13
N LEU A 6 -4.77 -14.06 -5.45
CA LEU A 6 -4.64 -14.21 -4.00
C LEU A 6 -3.17 -14.41 -3.58
N PHE A 7 -2.48 -15.34 -4.25
CA PHE A 7 -1.06 -15.61 -3.98
C PHE A 7 -0.18 -14.39 -4.19
N ARG A 8 -0.41 -13.62 -5.26
CA ARG A 8 0.33 -12.37 -5.51
C ARG A 8 0.16 -11.36 -4.38
N TYR A 9 -1.05 -11.19 -3.85
CA TYR A 9 -1.26 -10.28 -2.71
C TYR A 9 -0.59 -10.77 -1.43
N VAL A 10 -0.60 -12.09 -1.19
CA VAL A 10 0.10 -12.71 -0.04
C VAL A 10 1.61 -12.51 -0.17
N ASP A 11 2.18 -12.73 -1.35
CA ASP A 11 3.61 -12.55 -1.62
C ASP A 11 4.02 -11.08 -1.46
N GLU A 12 3.24 -10.15 -2.03
CA GLU A 12 3.51 -8.72 -1.89
C GLU A 12 3.40 -8.25 -0.43
N PHE A 13 2.40 -8.75 0.32
CA PHE A 13 2.25 -8.45 1.74
C PHE A 13 3.46 -8.97 2.53
N THR A 14 3.85 -10.22 2.30
CA THR A 14 4.97 -10.87 2.99
C THR A 14 6.30 -10.18 2.66
N PHE A 15 6.52 -9.79 1.40
CA PHE A 15 7.69 -9.03 0.97
C PHE A 15 7.78 -7.68 1.68
N ARG A 16 6.71 -6.87 1.63
CA ARG A 16 6.65 -5.55 2.29
C ARG A 16 6.76 -5.67 3.81
N LEU A 17 6.21 -6.72 4.40
CA LEU A 17 6.28 -6.96 5.83
C LEU A 17 7.73 -7.25 6.26
N ASN A 18 8.43 -8.07 5.50
CA ASN A 18 9.81 -8.49 5.77
C ASN A 18 10.88 -7.48 5.29
N GLN A 19 10.50 -6.45 4.53
CA GLN A 19 11.44 -5.39 4.11
C GLN A 19 12.21 -4.81 5.31
N GLY A 20 13.52 -4.70 5.14
CA GLY A 20 14.43 -4.20 6.18
C GLY A 20 14.60 -5.16 7.37
N ASN A 21 14.35 -6.46 7.22
CA ASN A 21 14.40 -7.46 8.29
C ASN A 21 13.49 -7.11 9.47
N VAL A 22 12.29 -6.60 9.17
CA VAL A 22 11.30 -6.15 10.18
C VAL A 22 11.83 -5.01 11.08
N LYS A 23 12.96 -4.38 10.74
CA LYS A 23 13.54 -3.27 11.51
C LYS A 23 12.72 -1.98 11.38
N ILE A 24 11.87 -1.88 10.36
CA ILE A 24 11.00 -0.73 10.16
C ILE A 24 9.75 -0.91 11.02
N HIS A 25 9.73 -0.20 12.16
CA HIS A 25 8.61 -0.19 13.08
C HIS A 25 7.29 0.19 12.39
N THR A 26 6.18 -0.44 12.78
CA THR A 26 4.86 -0.28 12.17
C THR A 26 4.43 1.18 12.07
N MET A 27 4.70 2.00 13.09
CA MET A 27 4.35 3.43 13.09
C MET A 27 5.11 4.24 12.04
N VAL A 28 6.36 3.86 11.72
CA VAL A 28 7.15 4.51 10.67
C VAL A 28 6.54 4.22 9.30
N ARG A 29 6.00 3.01 9.10
CA ARG A 29 5.30 2.63 7.86
C ARG A 29 4.00 3.42 7.69
N ILE A 30 3.19 3.49 8.75
CA ILE A 30 1.95 4.28 8.76
C ILE A 30 2.26 5.76 8.49
N ALA A 31 3.30 6.31 9.12
CA ALA A 31 3.73 7.68 8.88
C ALA A 31 4.17 7.91 7.42
N SER A 32 4.93 6.97 6.84
CA SER A 32 5.34 7.03 5.43
C SER A 32 4.15 6.97 4.47
N MET A 33 3.16 6.12 4.75
CA MET A 33 1.92 6.03 3.97
C MET A 33 1.12 7.33 4.07
N ALA A 34 0.90 7.83 5.28
CA ALA A 34 0.17 9.08 5.52
C ALA A 34 0.87 10.27 4.83
N LYS A 35 2.20 10.34 4.90
CA LYS A 35 2.99 11.36 4.19
C LYS A 35 2.82 11.28 2.66
N GLY A 36 2.76 10.07 2.11
CA GLY A 36 2.54 9.88 0.66
C GLY A 36 1.11 10.22 0.19
N MET A 37 0.14 10.15 1.10
CA MET A 37 -1.26 10.55 0.84
C MET A 37 -1.46 12.06 0.97
N PHE A 38 -0.64 12.74 1.78
CA PHE A 38 -0.79 14.16 2.04
C PHE A 38 -0.69 14.98 0.74
N GLY A 39 -1.66 15.86 0.51
CA GLY A 39 -1.74 16.68 -0.71
C GLY A 39 -2.22 15.92 -1.96
N LYS A 40 -2.39 14.60 -1.92
CA LYS A 40 -2.96 13.82 -3.02
C LYS A 40 -4.43 13.55 -2.76
N LYS A 41 -5.30 14.23 -3.53
CA LYS A 41 -6.75 14.02 -3.49
C LYS A 41 -7.19 13.37 -4.80
N LEU A 42 -7.80 12.20 -4.70
CA LEU A 42 -8.45 11.55 -5.84
C LEU A 42 -9.93 11.93 -5.84
N THR A 43 -10.35 12.75 -6.80
CA THR A 43 -11.77 13.08 -7.00
C THR A 43 -12.42 12.03 -7.87
N TYR A 44 -13.75 11.89 -7.77
CA TYR A 44 -14.48 10.90 -8.56
C TYR A 44 -14.26 11.06 -10.07
N LYS A 45 -14.21 12.31 -10.55
CA LYS A 45 -13.85 12.69 -11.93
C LYS A 45 -12.52 12.10 -12.39
N VAL A 46 -11.46 12.33 -11.60
CA VAL A 46 -10.12 11.77 -11.87
C VAL A 46 -10.09 10.24 -11.76
N LEU A 47 -10.88 9.66 -10.86
CA LEU A 47 -10.96 8.20 -10.70
C LEU A 47 -11.57 7.51 -11.94
N ILE A 48 -12.59 8.12 -12.56
CA ILE A 48 -13.26 7.56 -13.74
C ILE A 48 -12.66 8.04 -15.07
N GLY A 49 -11.70 8.96 -15.01
CA GLY A 49 -11.03 9.52 -16.20
C GLY A 49 -11.88 10.51 -17.00
N ILE A 50 -12.85 11.17 -16.37
CA ILE A 50 -13.76 12.20 -16.95
C ILE A 50 -13.48 13.55 -16.32
#